data_AF-A0A1H0WX41-F1
#
_entry.id   AF-A0A1H0WX41-F1
#
_cell.length_a   1.000
_cell.length_b   1.000
_cell.length_c   1.000
_cell.angle_alpha   90.00
_cell.angle_beta   90.00
_cell.angle_gamma   90.00
#
_symmetry.space_group_name_H-M   'P 1'
#
loop_
_entity.id
_entity.type
_entity.pdbx_description
1 polymer ?
#
loop_
_entity_poly.entity_id
_entity_poly.type
_entity_poly.pdbx_seq_one_letter_code
_entity_poly.pdbx_strand_id
1 'polypeptide(L)'
;MNPVFDGRLAANELGAISRSLCAALNRSTPGFLHTQPTYNASEFYTRATTNHFSKIVHANMADGRAYGFAFDDVGGFESLVHEPDPRSAKITLTGFQAEVFLLLIEFHSTV
;
A
#
# COMPACT_ATOMS: atom_id res chain seq x y z
N MET A 1 20.99 -11.27 4.28
CA MET A 1 20.20 -10.04 4.41
C MET A 1 19.30 -9.91 3.19
N ASN A 2 18.04 -9.52 3.38
CA ASN A 2 17.05 -9.41 2.31
C ASN A 2 17.32 -8.12 1.50
N PRO A 3 17.56 -8.21 0.17
CA PRO A 3 17.88 -7.03 -0.66
C PRO A 3 16.81 -5.93 -0.64
N VAL A 4 15.60 -6.25 -0.16
CA VAL A 4 14.50 -5.29 0.03
C VAL A 4 14.84 -4.14 0.99
N PHE A 5 15.73 -4.36 1.97
CA PHE A 5 16.04 -3.37 3.02
C PHE A 5 17.46 -2.76 2.94
N ASP A 6 18.29 -3.15 1.96
CA ASP A 6 19.71 -2.75 1.84
C ASP A 6 19.92 -1.36 1.22
N GLY A 7 18.89 -0.51 1.10
CA GLY A 7 19.02 0.85 0.55
C GLY A 7 19.37 0.95 -0.95
N ARG A 8 19.90 -0.12 -1.56
CA ARG A 8 20.23 -0.20 -3.00
C ARG A 8 19.00 -0.09 -3.90
N LEU A 9 17.80 -0.35 -3.37
CA LEU A 9 16.51 -0.18 -4.03
C LEU A 9 15.76 1.10 -3.61
N ALA A 10 16.33 1.93 -2.73
CA ALA A 10 15.65 3.09 -2.16
C ALA A 10 15.95 4.41 -2.88
N ALA A 11 17.04 4.52 -3.65
CA ALA A 11 17.52 5.84 -4.11
C ALA A 11 18.14 5.89 -5.53
N ASN A 12 18.15 4.81 -6.32
CA ASN A 12 18.64 4.81 -7.70
C ASN A 12 17.55 4.40 -8.70
N GLU A 13 17.80 4.57 -10.00
CA GLU A 13 16.80 4.28 -11.04
C GLU A 13 16.32 2.81 -10.99
N LEU A 14 17.23 1.88 -10.69
CA LEU A 14 16.90 0.45 -10.55
C LEU A 14 15.92 0.19 -9.40
N GLY A 15 16.07 0.91 -8.29
CA GLY A 15 15.17 0.85 -7.15
C GLY A 15 13.76 1.31 -7.51
N ALA A 16 13.65 2.48 -8.15
CA ALA A 16 12.36 3.04 -8.59
C ALA A 16 11.64 2.12 -9.58
N ILE A 17 12.38 1.54 -10.54
CA ILE A 17 11.84 0.59 -11.52
C ILE A 17 11.39 -0.71 -10.82
N SER A 18 12.21 -1.25 -9.93
CA SER A 18 11.90 -2.51 -9.22
C SER A 18 10.66 -2.39 -8.34
N ARG A 19 10.49 -1.25 -7.65
CA ARG A 19 9.30 -0.94 -6.85
C ARG A 19 8.05 -0.88 -7.72
N SER A 20 8.12 -0.12 -8.81
CA SER A 20 7.00 0.03 -9.75
C SER A 20 6.59 -1.32 -10.37
N LEU A 21 7.57 -2.15 -10.75
CA LEU A 21 7.32 -3.48 -11.28
C LEU A 21 6.70 -4.41 -10.24
N CYS A 22 7.18 -4.38 -9.00
CA CYS A 22 6.61 -5.21 -7.92
C CYS A 22 5.15 -4.85 -7.64
N ALA A 23 4.83 -3.55 -7.56
CA ALA A 23 3.46 -3.08 -7.40
C ALA A 23 2.57 -3.51 -8.57
N ALA A 24 3.07 -3.36 -9.81
CA ALA A 24 2.34 -3.77 -11.00
C ALA A 24 2.04 -5.27 -11.00
N LEU A 25 3.02 -6.13 -10.69
CA LEU A 25 2.83 -7.58 -10.61
C LEU A 25 1.81 -7.97 -9.54
N ASN A 26 1.90 -7.39 -8.34
CA ASN A 26 0.95 -7.66 -7.25
C ASN A 26 -0.49 -7.22 -7.61
N ARG A 27 -0.64 -6.06 -8.27
CA ARG A 27 -1.93 -5.51 -8.72
C ARG A 27 -2.41 -6.08 -10.06
N SER A 28 -1.60 -6.90 -10.71
CA SER A 28 -1.90 -7.60 -11.98
C SER A 28 -2.22 -6.68 -13.15
N THR A 29 -1.46 -5.59 -13.25
CA THR A 29 -1.59 -4.56 -14.29
C THR A 29 -0.67 -4.75 -15.52
N PRO A 30 0.51 -5.42 -15.45
CA PRO A 30 1.38 -5.63 -16.60
C PRO A 30 0.69 -6.40 -17.73
N GLY A 31 1.02 -6.05 -18.97
CA GLY A 31 0.44 -6.69 -20.17
C GLY A 31 -0.98 -6.25 -20.51
N PHE A 32 -1.66 -5.53 -19.61
CA PHE A 32 -2.99 -4.95 -19.84
C PHE A 32 -2.98 -3.43 -19.87
N LEU A 33 -2.07 -2.81 -19.11
CA LEU A 33 -1.83 -1.37 -19.13
C LEU A 33 -0.41 -1.10 -19.61
N HIS A 34 -0.29 -0.19 -20.58
CA HIS A 34 0.98 0.15 -21.22
C HIS A 34 1.79 1.20 -20.44
N THR A 35 1.17 1.89 -19.48
CA THR A 35 1.82 2.87 -18.61
C THR A 35 1.80 2.35 -17.18
N GLN A 36 2.98 2.32 -16.55
CA GLN A 36 3.17 1.90 -15.17
C GLN A 36 3.97 2.95 -14.39
N PRO A 37 3.73 3.09 -13.07
CA PRO A 37 2.59 2.51 -12.34
C PRO A 37 1.28 3.18 -12.76
N THR A 38 0.16 2.46 -12.66
CA THR A 38 -1.17 3.08 -12.73
C THR A 38 -1.57 3.59 -11.34
N TYR A 39 -2.22 4.75 -11.32
CA TYR A 39 -2.76 5.39 -10.13
C TYR A 39 -4.29 5.25 -10.03
N ASN A 40 -4.89 4.47 -10.93
CA ASN A 40 -6.33 4.22 -10.91
C ASN A 40 -6.62 2.90 -10.18
N ALA A 41 -7.09 3.00 -8.94
CA ALA A 41 -7.38 1.82 -8.11
C ALA A 41 -8.41 0.85 -8.73
N SER A 42 -9.30 1.35 -9.59
CA SER A 42 -10.31 0.51 -10.27
C SER A 42 -9.70 -0.50 -11.26
N GLU A 43 -8.45 -0.29 -11.66
CA GLU A 43 -7.73 -1.19 -12.56
C GLU A 43 -7.00 -2.32 -11.82
N PHE A 44 -6.88 -2.23 -10.49
CA PHE A 44 -6.13 -3.18 -9.68
C PHE A 44 -6.94 -4.46 -9.43
N TYR A 45 -6.25 -5.61 -9.40
CA TYR A 45 -6.82 -6.90 -9.03
C TYR A 45 -8.03 -7.34 -9.88
N THR A 46 -8.08 -6.86 -11.13
CA THR A 46 -9.14 -7.15 -12.12
C THR A 46 -8.94 -8.48 -12.84
N ARG A 47 -7.81 -9.15 -12.62
CA ARG A 47 -7.42 -10.39 -13.28
C ARG A 47 -7.70 -11.61 -12.41
N ALA A 48 -7.90 -12.76 -13.05
CA ALA A 48 -8.15 -14.04 -12.36
C ALA A 48 -6.96 -14.46 -11.47
N THR A 49 -5.74 -14.36 -12.01
CA THR A 49 -4.51 -14.54 -11.24
C THR A 49 -4.04 -13.18 -10.75
N THR A 50 -4.15 -12.97 -9.45
CA THR A 50 -3.77 -11.72 -8.79
C THR A 50 -3.36 -11.97 -7.35
N ASN A 51 -2.79 -10.96 -6.67
CA ASN A 51 -2.59 -11.03 -5.23
C ASN A 51 -3.94 -10.88 -4.51
N HIS A 52 -4.65 -12.01 -4.37
CA HIS A 52 -5.97 -12.07 -3.73
C HIS A 52 -5.92 -11.67 -2.26
N PHE A 53 -4.81 -11.90 -1.56
CA PHE A 53 -4.64 -11.46 -0.18
C PHE A 53 -4.74 -9.93 -0.09
N SER A 54 -3.92 -9.20 -0.85
CA SER A 54 -3.96 -7.74 -0.85
C SER A 54 -5.30 -7.20 -1.33
N LYS A 55 -5.89 -7.80 -2.38
CA LYS A 55 -7.24 -7.45 -2.85
C LYS A 55 -8.27 -7.48 -1.72
N ILE A 56 -8.32 -8.60 -0.98
CA ILE A 56 -9.29 -8.79 0.11
C ILE A 56 -9.03 -7.78 1.22
N VAL A 57 -7.76 -7.58 1.62
CA VAL A 57 -7.42 -6.62 2.67
C VAL A 57 -7.86 -5.20 2.28
N HIS A 58 -7.50 -4.70 1.09
CA HIS A 58 -7.93 -3.37 0.64
C HIS A 58 -9.45 -3.23 0.60
N ALA A 59 -10.19 -4.26 0.18
CA ALA A 59 -11.65 -4.23 0.13
C ALA A 59 -12.32 -4.18 1.52
N ASN A 60 -11.62 -4.60 2.58
CA ASN A 60 -12.12 -4.60 3.97
C ASN A 60 -11.56 -3.44 4.82
N MET A 61 -10.74 -2.57 4.24
CA MET A 61 -10.26 -1.34 4.90
C MET A 61 -11.25 -0.21 4.64
N ALA A 62 -11.56 0.58 5.68
CA ALA A 62 -12.58 1.62 5.63
C ALA A 62 -12.29 2.73 4.58
N ASP A 63 -11.00 3.03 4.35
CA ASP A 63 -10.51 4.00 3.37
C ASP A 63 -9.93 3.35 2.10
N GLY A 64 -10.03 2.02 2.00
CA GLY A 64 -9.44 1.24 0.91
C GLY A 64 -7.91 1.20 0.91
N ARG A 65 -7.23 1.67 1.97
CA ARG A 65 -5.77 1.72 2.06
C ARG A 65 -5.23 0.62 2.95
N ALA A 66 -4.18 -0.06 2.51
CA ALA A 66 -3.60 -1.18 3.22
C ALA A 66 -2.12 -1.33 2.90
N TYR A 67 -1.38 -2.00 3.77
CA TYR A 67 -0.04 -2.48 3.45
C TYR A 67 -0.10 -3.98 3.16
N GLY A 68 -0.66 -4.33 1.99
CA GLY A 68 -0.89 -5.74 1.60
C GLY A 68 0.36 -6.44 1.10
N PHE A 69 1.37 -5.68 0.66
CA PHE A 69 2.68 -6.17 0.22
C PHE A 69 3.76 -5.09 0.39
N ALA A 70 5.04 -5.46 0.21
CA ALA A 70 6.19 -4.62 0.56
C ALA A 70 6.25 -3.23 -0.10
N PHE A 71 5.63 -3.04 -1.26
CA PHE A 71 5.66 -1.78 -2.03
C PHE A 71 4.26 -1.29 -2.40
N ASP A 72 3.31 -1.45 -1.47
CA ASP A 72 1.94 -0.93 -1.64
C ASP A 72 1.89 0.62 -1.60
N ASP A 73 3.00 1.22 -1.16
CA ASP A 73 3.26 2.66 -1.16
C ASP A 73 3.33 3.28 -2.56
N VAL A 74 3.55 2.46 -3.60
CA VAL A 74 3.57 2.93 -4.98
C VAL A 74 2.17 3.47 -5.35
N GLY A 75 2.07 4.80 -5.42
CA GLY A 75 0.85 5.50 -5.77
C GLY A 75 -0.04 5.93 -4.61
N GLY A 76 0.41 5.81 -3.36
CA GLY A 76 -0.32 6.37 -2.21
C GLY A 76 -1.49 5.50 -1.70
N PHE A 77 -1.43 4.18 -1.91
CA PHE A 77 -2.48 3.22 -1.52
C PHE A 77 -2.20 2.53 -0.18
N GLU A 78 -1.08 2.87 0.44
CA GLU A 78 -0.66 2.39 1.74
C GLU A 78 -1.44 3.06 2.89
N SER A 79 -1.56 2.35 4.01
CA SER A 79 -2.17 2.85 5.25
C SER A 79 -1.18 3.70 6.09
N LEU A 80 -0.36 4.52 5.43
CA LEU A 80 0.62 5.38 6.08
C LEU A 80 0.03 6.77 6.32
N VAL A 81 0.17 7.25 7.56
CA VAL A 81 -0.06 8.63 7.94
C VAL A 81 1.28 9.33 8.18
N HIS A 82 1.38 10.61 7.85
CA HIS A 82 2.60 11.40 8.03
C HIS A 82 2.26 12.84 8.43
N GLU A 83 2.93 13.35 9.45
CA GLU A 83 2.83 14.72 9.95
C GLU A 83 4.25 15.23 10.27
N PRO A 84 4.72 16.37 9.71
CA PRO A 84 6.06 16.89 9.96
C PRO A 84 6.38 17.34 11.39
N ASP A 85 5.40 17.83 12.17
CA ASP A 85 5.58 18.21 13.60
C ASP A 85 4.49 17.58 14.49
N PRO A 86 4.49 16.24 14.67
CA PRO A 86 3.42 15.55 15.37
C PRO A 86 3.52 15.78 16.88
N ARG A 87 2.43 16.21 17.50
CA ARG A 87 2.38 16.39 18.96
C ARG A 87 1.89 15.16 19.71
N SER A 88 1.05 14.34 19.07
CA SER A 88 0.57 13.08 19.62
C SER A 88 0.19 12.08 18.53
N ALA A 89 0.21 10.79 18.87
CA ALA A 89 -0.23 9.69 18.01
C ALA A 89 -1.21 8.82 18.79
N LYS A 90 -2.24 8.31 18.10
CA LYS A 90 -3.26 7.42 18.67
C LYS A 90 -3.27 6.10 17.90
N ILE A 91 -3.27 5.00 18.63
CA ILE A 91 -3.48 3.65 18.09
C ILE A 91 -4.78 3.12 18.69
N THR A 92 -5.73 2.74 17.82
CA THR A 92 -6.99 2.14 18.24
C THR A 92 -6.99 0.64 17.98
N LEU A 93 -7.11 -0.17 19.03
CA LEU A 93 -7.33 -1.60 18.92
C LEU A 93 -8.82 -1.86 18.81
N THR A 94 -9.27 -2.38 17.67
CA THR A 94 -10.67 -2.75 17.47
C THR A 94 -10.91 -4.21 17.78
N GLY A 95 -12.16 -4.52 18.16
CA GLY A 95 -12.59 -5.90 18.38
C GLY A 95 -12.70 -6.67 17.05
N PHE A 96 -12.69 -7.99 17.13
CA PHE A 96 -12.94 -8.84 15.95
C PHE A 96 -14.37 -8.63 15.44
N GLN A 97 -14.49 -8.09 14.24
CA GLN A 97 -15.74 -7.88 13.51
C GLN A 97 -15.67 -8.66 12.20
N ALA A 98 -16.82 -9.08 11.65
CA ALA A 98 -16.85 -9.92 10.46
C ALA A 98 -16.45 -9.19 9.15
N GLU A 99 -16.51 -7.86 9.11
CA GLU A 99 -16.49 -7.11 7.83
C GLU A 99 -15.51 -5.91 7.78
N VAL A 100 -14.87 -5.52 8.90
CA VAL A 100 -13.94 -4.37 8.91
C VAL A 100 -12.74 -4.64 9.80
N PHE A 101 -11.55 -4.62 9.21
CA PHE A 101 -10.30 -4.60 9.97
C PHE A 101 -9.89 -3.15 10.16
N LEU A 102 -10.02 -2.61 11.38
CA LEU A 102 -9.69 -1.22 11.65
C LEU A 102 -8.53 -1.14 12.64
N LEU A 103 -7.31 -0.99 12.12
CA LEU A 103 -6.21 -0.42 12.89
C LEU A 103 -6.09 1.05 12.48
N LEU A 104 -6.69 1.94 13.25
CA LEU A 104 -6.65 3.36 12.98
C LEU A 104 -5.44 3.97 13.71
N ILE A 105 -4.50 4.54 12.93
CA ILE A 105 -3.40 5.34 13.43
C ILE A 105 -3.67 6.79 13.02
N GLU A 106 -3.81 7.69 13.98
CA GLU A 106 -4.05 9.12 13.74
C GLU A 106 -2.99 9.96 14.44
N PHE A 107 -2.51 11.01 13.78
CA PHE A 107 -1.72 12.08 14.39
C PHE A 107 -2.63 13.28 14.70
N HIS A 108 -2.39 13.97 15.82
CA HIS A 108 -3.07 15.23 16.15
C HIS A 108 -2.03 16.34 16.33
N SER A 109 -2.23 17.47 15.62
CA SER A 109 -1.55 18.74 15.83
C SER A 109 -2.56 19.78 16.27
N THR A 110 -2.51 20.19 17.53
CA THR A 110 -3.26 21.33 18.06
C THR A 110 -2.37 22.57 18.08
N VAL A 111 -2.72 23.58 17.30
CA VAL A 111 -2.49 25.00 17.61
C VAL A 111 -3.84 25.71 17.58
#